data_AF-A0A3D2CGC1-F1
#
_entry.id   AF-A0A3D2CGC1-F1
#
_cell.length_a   1.000
_cell.length_b   1.000
_cell.length_c   1.000
_cell.angle_alpha   90.00
_cell.angle_beta   90.00
_cell.angle_gamma   90.00
#
_symmetry.space_group_name_H-M   'P 1'
#
loop_
_entity.id
_entity.type
_entity.pdbx_description
1 polymer ?
#
loop_
_entity_poly.entity_id
_entity_poly.type
_entity_poly.pdbx_seq_one_letter_code
_entity_poly.pdbx_strand_id
1 'polypeptide(L)'
;YRQHGSLRPVRFLIRRGFKIYPAFYVLILLTVVWRLAAGELAWKSVLVEVFYVQNYFFWDALWTHTWTLAVEEHFYLCLAAALPLMARRGGDDPFARWMPAVGLTILAIQGWRTVQLSVQPHYDVYYDSHHRFDALLMGLMLSWMWRYRSDLVDRWVRPHAWRWLGLGAALWVPVLVGKDVLWSESTGGIGTFLLDLGCASGLAGLLCVPAPTALDRLRPVWTALARMGFFSYSIYLWHIPVRDAVRWVQPTVEGPEWYLREGTYMALSILVGILAARLIELPVLKVRERWYPSRSRGSLTEQPTHRG
;
A
#
# COMPACT_ATOMS: atom_id res chain seq x y z
N TYR A 1 -18.59 9.95 1.64
CA TYR A 1 -19.87 10.25 0.98
C TYR A 1 -21.05 9.69 1.77
N ARG A 2 -21.25 8.36 1.90
CA ARG A 2 -22.41 7.72 2.57
C ARG A 2 -22.87 8.33 3.90
N GLN A 3 -21.97 8.76 4.78
CA GLN A 3 -22.32 9.33 6.10
C GLN A 3 -22.71 10.82 6.09
N HIS A 4 -22.28 11.60 5.10
CA HIS A 4 -22.39 13.07 5.15
C HIS A 4 -22.85 13.71 3.83
N GLY A 5 -23.23 12.91 2.82
CA GLY A 5 -23.62 13.36 1.48
C GLY A 5 -22.58 14.18 0.71
N SER A 6 -21.37 14.35 1.26
CA SER A 6 -20.38 15.29 0.77
C SER A 6 -18.98 14.68 0.74
N LEU A 7 -18.17 15.12 -0.22
CA LEU A 7 -16.75 14.82 -0.34
C LEU A 7 -15.95 16.09 -0.11
N ARG A 8 -14.83 15.97 0.62
CA ARG A 8 -13.87 17.06 0.82
C ARG A 8 -12.50 16.58 0.34
N PRO A 9 -12.23 16.64 -0.98
CA PRO A 9 -11.02 16.05 -1.57
C PRO A 9 -9.74 16.68 -1.00
N VAL A 10 -9.72 17.99 -0.79
CA VAL A 10 -8.59 18.69 -0.15
C VAL A 10 -8.32 18.17 1.26
N ARG A 11 -9.35 17.96 2.08
CA ARG A 11 -9.19 17.38 3.43
C ARG A 11 -8.69 15.93 3.38
N PHE A 12 -9.12 15.17 2.38
CA PHE A 12 -8.62 13.81 2.16
C PHE A 12 -7.12 13.83 1.84
N LEU A 13 -6.69 14.67 0.89
CA LEU A 13 -5.28 14.83 0.53
C LEU A 13 -4.44 15.30 1.71
N ILE A 14 -4.88 16.32 2.44
CA ILE A 14 -4.18 16.79 3.63
C ILE A 14 -3.98 15.65 4.65
N ARG A 15 -5.05 14.94 5.01
CA ARG A 15 -4.96 13.86 6.00
C ARG A 15 -4.06 12.70 5.55
N ARG A 16 -3.95 12.46 4.24
CA ARG A 16 -3.01 11.50 3.65
C ARG A 16 -1.58 12.04 3.65
N GLY A 17 -1.37 13.29 3.27
CA GLY A 17 -0.08 13.98 3.34
C GLY A 17 0.53 13.91 4.74
N PHE A 18 -0.26 14.18 5.79
CA PHE A 18 0.18 14.03 7.19
C PHE A 18 0.63 12.60 7.58
N LYS A 19 0.22 11.57 6.85
CA LYS A 19 0.64 10.18 7.09
C LYS A 19 1.90 9.83 6.30
N ILE A 20 2.08 10.40 5.11
CA ILE A 20 3.14 10.04 4.17
C ILE A 20 4.33 11.00 4.27
N TYR A 21 4.11 12.28 4.00
CA TYR A 21 5.17 13.28 3.84
C TYR A 21 6.15 13.41 5.01
N PRO A 22 5.72 13.46 6.29
CA PRO A 22 6.65 13.77 7.37
C PRO A 22 7.76 12.74 7.51
N ALA A 23 7.40 11.46 7.56
CA ALA A 23 8.38 10.39 7.67
C ALA A 23 9.23 10.24 6.41
N PHE A 24 8.63 10.37 5.23
CA PHE A 24 9.35 10.39 3.95
C PHE A 24 10.41 11.50 3.91
N TYR A 25 10.02 12.76 4.17
CA TYR A 25 10.97 13.89 4.12
C TYR A 25 12.03 13.82 5.20
N VAL A 26 11.76 13.21 6.36
CA VAL A 26 12.82 12.94 7.35
C VAL A 26 13.84 11.93 6.82
N LEU A 27 13.39 10.85 6.15
CA LEU A 27 14.31 9.92 5.49
C LEU A 27 15.16 10.64 4.43
N ILE A 28 14.53 11.43 3.56
CA ILE A 28 15.23 12.17 2.50
C ILE A 28 16.23 13.16 3.12
N LEU A 29 15.84 13.92 4.13
CA LEU A 29 16.73 14.86 4.82
C LEU A 29 17.96 14.16 5.40
N LEU A 30 17.77 13.05 6.11
CA LEU A 30 18.87 12.29 6.69
C LEU A 30 19.79 11.70 5.61
N THR A 31 19.21 11.27 4.49
CA THR A 31 19.95 10.77 3.33
C THR A 31 20.78 11.88 2.69
N VAL A 32 20.21 13.08 2.53
CA VAL A 32 20.89 14.26 2.00
C VAL A 32 22.04 14.66 2.90
N VAL A 33 21.84 14.75 4.22
CA VAL A 33 22.89 15.07 5.19
C VAL A 33 24.04 14.07 5.11
N TRP A 34 23.72 12.77 5.07
CA TRP A 34 24.73 11.72 4.96
C TRP A 34 25.51 11.77 3.65
N ARG A 35 24.85 11.91 2.50
CA ARG A 35 25.51 11.99 1.19
C ARG A 35 26.29 13.29 0.98
N LEU A 36 25.84 14.40 1.55
CA LEU A 36 26.60 15.65 1.58
C LEU A 36 27.91 15.46 2.36
N ALA A 37 27.85 14.82 3.52
CA ALA A 37 29.04 14.53 4.32
C ALA A 37 30.02 13.57 3.61
N ALA A 38 29.51 12.66 2.78
CA ALA A 38 30.32 11.76 1.95
C ALA A 38 30.86 12.41 0.66
N GLY A 39 30.37 13.60 0.26
CA GLY A 39 30.74 14.25 -0.99
C GLY A 39 30.09 13.64 -2.25
N GLU A 40 29.03 12.85 -2.10
CA GLU A 40 28.40 12.04 -3.17
C GLU A 40 26.96 12.49 -3.51
N LEU A 41 26.57 13.71 -3.15
CA LEU A 41 25.20 14.18 -3.38
C LEU A 41 24.98 14.63 -4.84
N ALA A 42 24.09 13.93 -5.54
CA ALA A 42 23.48 14.42 -6.77
C ALA A 42 22.18 15.17 -6.48
N TRP A 43 22.16 16.49 -6.71
CA TRP A 43 20.95 17.31 -6.51
C TRP A 43 19.76 16.87 -7.36
N LYS A 44 20.02 16.34 -8.56
CA LYS A 44 18.98 15.77 -9.43
C LYS A 44 18.19 14.69 -8.69
N SER A 45 18.87 13.78 -7.99
CA SER A 45 18.24 12.72 -7.20
C SER A 45 17.36 13.23 -6.08
N VAL A 46 17.79 14.31 -5.41
CA VAL A 46 16.99 14.97 -4.37
C VAL A 46 15.71 15.55 -4.95
N LEU A 47 15.80 16.25 -6.09
CA LEU A 47 14.64 16.86 -6.74
C LEU A 47 13.64 15.79 -7.21
N VAL A 48 14.14 14.70 -7.77
CA VAL A 48 13.32 13.57 -8.22
C VAL A 48 12.48 12.98 -7.08
N GLU A 49 13.05 12.83 -5.88
CA GLU A 49 12.33 12.34 -4.69
C GLU A 49 11.38 13.39 -4.11
N VAL A 50 11.80 14.67 -4.04
CA VAL A 50 10.98 15.76 -3.49
C VAL A 50 9.72 16.01 -4.32
N PHE A 51 9.81 15.87 -5.64
CA PHE A 51 8.67 16.04 -6.54
C PHE A 51 7.87 14.75 -6.77
N TYR A 52 8.22 13.65 -6.09
CA TYR A 52 7.52 12.36 -6.23
C TYR A 52 7.51 11.81 -7.66
N VAL A 53 8.59 11.99 -8.40
CA VAL A 53 8.74 11.51 -9.80
C VAL A 53 9.80 10.41 -9.95
N GLN A 54 10.32 9.88 -8.85
CA GLN A 54 11.33 8.81 -8.81
C GLN A 54 10.90 7.52 -9.49
N ASN A 55 9.59 7.29 -9.67
CA ASN A 55 9.09 6.14 -10.39
C ASN A 55 9.30 6.23 -11.91
N TYR A 56 9.45 7.45 -12.46
CA TYR A 56 9.77 7.70 -13.87
C TYR A 56 11.27 7.94 -14.09
N PHE A 57 11.98 8.39 -13.05
CA PHE A 57 13.42 8.60 -13.05
C PHE A 57 14.11 7.61 -12.09
N PHE A 58 13.78 6.32 -12.23
CA PHE A 58 14.20 5.28 -11.28
C PHE A 58 15.72 5.25 -11.03
N TRP A 59 16.50 5.40 -12.09
CA TRP A 59 17.98 5.39 -12.01
C TRP A 59 18.56 6.63 -11.34
N ASP A 60 17.81 7.72 -11.29
CA ASP A 60 18.20 8.94 -10.59
C ASP A 60 17.69 8.98 -9.14
N ALA A 61 16.84 8.03 -8.70
CA ALA A 61 16.26 8.03 -7.37
C ALA A 61 17.33 7.89 -6.26
N LEU A 62 17.07 8.46 -5.08
CA LEU A 62 17.96 8.27 -3.92
C LEU A 62 17.81 6.86 -3.35
N TRP A 63 16.60 6.32 -3.39
CA TRP A 63 16.25 5.02 -2.83
C TRP A 63 15.48 4.16 -3.84
N THR A 64 15.83 2.87 -3.93
CA THR A 64 15.25 1.96 -4.94
C THR A 64 13.81 1.54 -4.65
N HIS A 65 13.28 1.78 -3.45
CA HIS A 65 11.92 1.39 -3.05
C HIS A 65 10.94 2.57 -3.03
N THR A 66 11.41 3.82 -3.08
CA THR A 66 10.53 4.99 -2.89
C THR A 66 9.56 5.22 -4.05
N TRP A 67 9.76 4.59 -5.21
CA TRP A 67 8.86 4.65 -6.37
C TRP A 67 7.41 4.27 -6.04
N THR A 68 7.18 3.32 -5.12
CA THR A 68 5.82 2.93 -4.74
C THR A 68 5.07 4.09 -4.08
N LEU A 69 5.78 4.97 -3.35
CA LEU A 69 5.18 6.15 -2.73
C LEU A 69 4.77 7.18 -3.78
N ALA A 70 5.54 7.37 -4.84
CA ALA A 70 5.15 8.19 -5.99
C ALA A 70 3.90 7.64 -6.68
N VAL A 71 3.85 6.33 -6.92
CA VAL A 71 2.65 5.68 -7.47
C VAL A 71 1.42 5.95 -6.59
N GLU A 72 1.55 5.76 -5.27
CA GLU A 72 0.48 6.04 -4.32
C GLU A 72 0.03 7.51 -4.36
N GLU A 73 0.97 8.45 -4.40
CA GLU A 73 0.68 9.88 -4.45
C GLU A 73 -0.06 10.28 -5.73
N HIS A 74 0.45 9.88 -6.88
CA HIS A 74 -0.21 10.10 -8.17
C HIS A 74 -1.64 9.55 -8.16
N PHE A 75 -1.82 8.34 -7.63
CA PHE A 75 -3.14 7.74 -7.49
C PHE A 75 -4.06 8.54 -6.57
N TYR A 76 -3.59 9.00 -5.41
CA TYR A 76 -4.41 9.78 -4.48
C TYR A 76 -4.82 11.13 -5.05
N LEU A 77 -3.95 11.79 -5.82
CA LEU A 77 -4.26 13.02 -6.53
C LEU A 77 -5.34 12.77 -7.59
N CYS A 78 -5.18 11.74 -8.42
CA CYS A 78 -6.20 11.32 -9.39
C CYS A 78 -7.53 10.97 -8.71
N LEU A 79 -7.49 10.23 -7.60
CA LEU A 79 -8.68 9.84 -6.85
C LEU A 79 -9.38 11.04 -6.21
N ALA A 80 -8.63 12.01 -5.68
CA ALA A 80 -9.18 13.23 -5.11
C ALA A 80 -9.89 14.09 -6.17
N ALA A 81 -9.43 14.06 -7.42
CA ALA A 81 -10.12 14.69 -8.54
C ALA A 81 -11.32 13.86 -9.04
N ALA A 82 -11.18 12.53 -9.14
CA ALA A 82 -12.20 11.64 -9.69
C ALA A 82 -13.42 11.47 -8.78
N LEU A 83 -13.23 11.30 -7.46
CA LEU A 83 -14.35 11.01 -6.55
C LEU A 83 -15.44 12.10 -6.55
N PRO A 84 -15.12 13.40 -6.49
CA PRO A 84 -16.13 14.46 -6.63
C PRO A 84 -16.88 14.39 -7.96
N LEU A 85 -16.19 14.13 -9.07
CA LEU A 85 -16.78 14.00 -10.40
C LEU A 85 -17.76 12.82 -10.46
N MET A 86 -17.35 11.69 -9.89
CA MET A 86 -18.16 10.49 -9.83
C MET A 86 -19.41 10.70 -8.96
N ALA A 87 -19.26 11.45 -7.87
CA ALA A 87 -20.33 11.75 -6.90
C ALA A 87 -21.36 12.79 -7.37
N ARG A 88 -21.14 13.49 -8.49
CA ARG A 88 -21.96 14.64 -8.94
C ARG A 88 -23.46 14.36 -9.06
N ARG A 89 -23.86 13.15 -9.46
CA ARG A 89 -25.28 12.83 -9.67
C ARG A 89 -26.03 12.49 -8.37
N GLY A 90 -25.37 12.48 -7.22
CA GLY A 90 -26.03 12.20 -5.95
C GLY A 90 -26.53 10.76 -5.85
N GLY A 91 -27.44 10.53 -4.89
CA GLY A 91 -28.04 9.22 -4.62
C GLY A 91 -27.30 8.40 -3.56
N ASP A 92 -27.85 7.23 -3.25
CA ASP A 92 -27.33 6.35 -2.19
C ASP A 92 -25.99 5.72 -2.56
N ASP A 93 -25.80 5.36 -3.82
CA ASP A 93 -24.54 4.88 -4.39
C ASP A 93 -24.22 5.60 -5.72
N PRO A 94 -23.59 6.78 -5.68
CA PRO A 94 -23.25 7.52 -6.90
C PRO A 94 -22.11 6.86 -7.68
N PHE A 95 -21.41 5.89 -7.09
CA PHE A 95 -20.20 5.28 -7.65
C PHE A 95 -20.52 4.06 -8.52
N ALA A 96 -21.65 3.39 -8.29
CA ALA A 96 -22.07 2.16 -8.97
C ALA A 96 -21.84 2.17 -10.48
N ARG A 97 -22.30 3.23 -11.17
CA ARG A 97 -22.23 3.33 -12.63
C ARG A 97 -20.81 3.37 -13.19
N TRP A 98 -19.83 3.76 -12.37
CA TRP A 98 -18.43 3.89 -12.76
C TRP A 98 -17.66 2.61 -12.52
N MET A 99 -18.16 1.70 -11.68
CA MET A 99 -17.45 0.46 -11.32
C MET A 99 -17.19 -0.46 -12.52
N PRO A 100 -18.11 -0.61 -13.51
CA PRO A 100 -17.77 -1.31 -14.74
C PRO A 100 -16.60 -0.66 -15.49
N ALA A 101 -16.58 0.67 -15.59
CA ALA A 101 -15.47 1.39 -16.21
C ALA A 101 -14.16 1.20 -15.43
N VAL A 102 -14.19 1.25 -14.10
CA VAL A 102 -13.01 0.94 -13.26
C VAL A 102 -12.50 -0.47 -13.49
N GLY A 103 -13.39 -1.46 -13.57
CA GLY A 103 -13.04 -2.85 -13.89
C GLY A 103 -12.39 -2.98 -15.27
N LEU A 104 -12.96 -2.31 -16.28
CA LEU A 104 -12.37 -2.26 -17.63
C LEU A 104 -11.01 -1.53 -17.63
N THR A 105 -10.84 -0.47 -16.85
CA THR A 105 -9.55 0.22 -16.71
C THR A 105 -8.49 -0.69 -16.11
N ILE A 106 -8.81 -1.48 -15.08
CA ILE A 106 -7.90 -2.49 -14.53
C ILE A 106 -7.46 -3.44 -15.64
N LEU A 107 -8.40 -4.05 -16.36
CA LEU A 107 -8.09 -4.98 -17.45
C LEU A 107 -7.29 -4.32 -18.60
N ALA A 108 -7.58 -3.05 -18.90
CA ALA A 108 -6.86 -2.29 -19.92
C ALA A 108 -5.41 -2.01 -19.49
N ILE A 109 -5.17 -1.64 -18.24
CA ILE A 109 -3.81 -1.49 -17.68
C ILE A 109 -3.06 -2.81 -17.77
N GLN A 110 -3.73 -3.94 -17.49
CA GLN A 110 -3.12 -5.26 -17.61
C GLN A 110 -2.74 -5.62 -19.05
N GLY A 111 -3.66 -5.42 -19.98
CA GLY A 111 -3.41 -5.66 -21.39
C GLY A 111 -2.27 -4.79 -21.90
N TRP A 112 -2.30 -3.50 -21.58
CA TRP A 112 -1.24 -2.55 -21.92
C TRP A 112 0.10 -3.02 -21.35
N ARG A 113 0.20 -3.23 -20.03
CA ARG A 113 1.44 -3.64 -19.36
C ARG A 113 2.03 -4.90 -20.00
N THR A 114 1.19 -5.89 -20.29
CA THR A 114 1.63 -7.14 -20.92
C THR A 114 2.19 -6.91 -22.32
N VAL A 115 1.56 -6.05 -23.12
CA VAL A 115 2.07 -5.66 -24.45
C VAL A 115 3.37 -4.89 -24.34
N GLN A 116 3.50 -3.95 -23.39
CA GLN A 116 4.75 -3.18 -23.23
C GLN A 116 5.91 -4.04 -22.78
N LEU A 117 5.68 -4.95 -21.83
CA LEU A 117 6.71 -5.89 -21.37
C LEU A 117 7.18 -6.85 -22.47
N SER A 118 6.42 -7.04 -23.56
CA SER A 118 6.87 -7.83 -24.70
C SER A 118 7.73 -7.05 -25.71
N VAL A 119 7.87 -5.73 -25.55
CA VAL A 119 8.64 -4.87 -26.48
C VAL A 119 9.66 -3.97 -25.79
N GLN A 120 9.55 -3.75 -24.48
CA GLN A 120 10.44 -2.92 -23.68
C GLN A 120 11.02 -3.69 -22.50
N PRO A 121 12.22 -3.33 -22.04
CA PRO A 121 12.80 -3.91 -20.83
C PRO A 121 11.86 -3.75 -19.63
N HIS A 122 11.84 -4.77 -18.78
CA HIS A 122 10.96 -4.82 -17.62
C HIS A 122 11.05 -3.56 -16.72
N TYR A 123 12.26 -3.05 -16.48
CA TYR A 123 12.50 -1.91 -15.59
C TYR A 123 11.88 -0.60 -16.09
N ASP A 124 11.75 -0.41 -17.40
CA ASP A 124 11.17 0.82 -17.97
C ASP A 124 9.64 0.85 -17.83
N VAL A 125 9.01 -0.32 -17.76
CA VAL A 125 7.55 -0.46 -17.67
C VAL A 125 7.09 -0.65 -16.21
N TYR A 126 7.90 -1.33 -15.39
CA TYR A 126 7.45 -1.83 -14.10
C TYR A 126 7.18 -0.73 -13.07
N TYR A 127 7.96 0.36 -13.06
CA TYR A 127 7.84 1.41 -12.03
C TYR A 127 6.82 2.49 -12.38
N ASP A 128 6.38 2.55 -13.63
CA ASP A 128 5.47 3.57 -14.12
C ASP A 128 4.11 3.53 -13.40
N SER A 129 3.66 4.71 -12.96
CA SER A 129 2.42 4.82 -12.17
C SER A 129 1.19 4.29 -12.91
N HIS A 130 1.09 4.57 -14.21
CA HIS A 130 -0.03 4.11 -15.04
C HIS A 130 -0.06 2.59 -15.23
N HIS A 131 1.08 1.91 -15.10
CA HIS A 131 1.17 0.46 -15.08
C HIS A 131 0.95 -0.15 -13.69
N ARG A 132 0.69 0.65 -12.65
CA ARG A 132 0.54 0.18 -11.25
C ARG A 132 -0.78 0.59 -10.60
N PHE A 133 -1.58 1.42 -11.27
CA PHE A 133 -2.87 1.86 -10.75
C PHE A 133 -3.89 0.71 -10.66
N ASP A 134 -3.72 -0.38 -11.42
CA ASP A 134 -4.54 -1.59 -11.36
C ASP A 134 -4.68 -2.13 -9.93
N ALA A 135 -3.57 -2.29 -9.20
CA ALA A 135 -3.59 -2.79 -7.82
C ALA A 135 -4.40 -1.88 -6.87
N LEU A 136 -4.24 -0.56 -7.01
CA LEU A 136 -4.94 0.43 -6.19
C LEU A 136 -6.43 0.53 -6.57
N LEU A 137 -6.76 0.39 -7.86
CA LEU A 137 -8.14 0.33 -8.35
C LEU A 137 -8.84 -0.96 -7.91
N MET A 138 -8.15 -2.10 -7.83
CA MET A 138 -8.68 -3.32 -7.23
C MET A 138 -9.06 -3.10 -5.76
N GLY A 139 -8.18 -2.45 -4.99
CA GLY A 139 -8.48 -2.04 -3.61
C GLY A 139 -9.67 -1.08 -3.50
N LEU A 140 -9.78 -0.12 -4.44
CA LEU A 140 -10.93 0.79 -4.54
C LEU A 140 -12.24 0.04 -4.82
N MET A 141 -12.23 -0.91 -5.77
CA MET A 141 -13.40 -1.74 -6.08
C MET A 141 -13.80 -2.60 -4.88
N LEU A 142 -12.83 -3.22 -4.20
CA LEU A 142 -13.10 -3.99 -2.99
C LEU A 142 -13.72 -3.13 -1.89
N SER A 143 -13.18 -1.91 -1.67
CA SER A 143 -13.73 -0.96 -0.71
C SER A 143 -15.14 -0.50 -1.09
N TRP A 144 -15.43 -0.29 -2.38
CA TRP A 144 -16.77 0.06 -2.85
C TRP A 144 -17.75 -1.09 -2.61
N MET A 145 -17.38 -2.33 -3.01
CA MET A 145 -18.18 -3.52 -2.81
C MET A 145 -18.52 -3.70 -1.33
N TRP A 146 -17.54 -3.56 -0.44
CA TRP A 146 -17.74 -3.69 1.01
C TRP A 146 -18.69 -2.63 1.58
N ARG A 147 -18.66 -1.41 1.02
CA ARG A 147 -19.44 -0.29 1.56
C ARG A 147 -20.81 -0.13 0.92
N TYR A 148 -21.01 -0.56 -0.32
CA TYR A 148 -22.23 -0.31 -1.10
C TYR A 148 -22.91 -1.57 -1.63
N ARG A 149 -22.27 -2.72 -1.51
CA ARG A 149 -22.79 -4.03 -1.96
C ARG A 149 -22.57 -5.10 -0.89
N SER A 150 -22.93 -4.78 0.35
CA SER A 150 -22.84 -5.74 1.46
C SER A 150 -23.68 -6.99 1.23
N ASP A 151 -24.78 -6.86 0.49
CA ASP A 151 -25.59 -7.99 0.00
C ASP A 151 -24.79 -8.98 -0.85
N LEU A 152 -23.95 -8.48 -1.76
CA LEU A 152 -23.06 -9.34 -2.56
C LEU A 152 -21.98 -9.97 -1.70
N VAL A 153 -21.42 -9.23 -0.74
CA VAL A 153 -20.44 -9.77 0.22
C VAL A 153 -21.05 -10.91 1.03
N ASP A 154 -22.24 -10.70 1.59
CA ASP A 154 -22.90 -11.69 2.44
C ASP A 154 -23.40 -12.91 1.65
N ARG A 155 -23.71 -12.74 0.36
CA ARG A 155 -24.11 -13.84 -0.52
C ARG A 155 -22.93 -14.64 -1.09
N TRP A 156 -21.87 -13.98 -1.53
CA TRP A 156 -20.81 -14.59 -2.34
C TRP A 156 -19.47 -14.74 -1.62
N VAL A 157 -19.13 -13.82 -0.71
CA VAL A 157 -17.83 -13.79 -0.05
C VAL A 157 -17.90 -14.46 1.32
N ARG A 158 -18.81 -14.01 2.19
CA ARG A 158 -18.90 -14.47 3.59
C ARG A 158 -19.10 -15.98 3.74
N PRO A 159 -20.02 -16.64 3.00
CA PRO A 159 -20.22 -18.09 3.13
C PRO A 159 -19.04 -18.89 2.61
N HIS A 160 -18.20 -18.27 1.77
CA HIS A 160 -17.07 -18.91 1.08
C HIS A 160 -15.73 -18.29 1.51
N ALA A 161 -15.65 -17.69 2.70
CA ALA A 161 -14.50 -16.91 3.15
C ALA A 161 -13.17 -17.67 3.02
N TRP A 162 -13.16 -18.94 3.43
CA TRP A 162 -11.99 -19.83 3.30
C TRP A 162 -11.62 -20.14 1.84
N ARG A 163 -12.59 -20.19 0.92
CA ARG A 163 -12.30 -20.39 -0.52
C ARG A 163 -11.64 -19.15 -1.11
N TRP A 164 -12.11 -17.95 -0.74
CA TRP A 164 -11.48 -16.69 -1.16
C TRP A 164 -10.08 -16.51 -0.58
N LEU A 165 -9.88 -16.88 0.70
CA LEU A 165 -8.57 -16.90 1.33
C LEU A 165 -7.63 -17.91 0.65
N GLY A 166 -8.12 -19.12 0.39
CA GLY A 166 -7.39 -20.17 -0.33
C GLY A 166 -7.04 -19.78 -1.76
N LEU A 167 -7.97 -19.13 -2.48
CA LEU A 167 -7.72 -18.55 -3.80
C LEU A 167 -6.61 -17.50 -3.74
N GLY A 168 -6.67 -16.60 -2.76
CA GLY A 168 -5.62 -15.61 -2.52
C GLY A 168 -4.25 -16.25 -2.33
N ALA A 169 -4.16 -17.27 -1.48
CA ALA A 169 -2.93 -18.03 -1.28
C ALA A 169 -2.47 -18.78 -2.54
N ALA A 170 -3.40 -19.39 -3.29
CA ALA A 170 -3.08 -20.12 -4.52
C ALA A 170 -2.51 -19.19 -5.61
N LEU A 171 -3.06 -17.99 -5.75
CA LEU A 171 -2.60 -17.00 -6.73
C LEU A 171 -1.21 -16.42 -6.39
N TRP A 172 -0.77 -16.55 -5.14
CA TRP A 172 0.59 -16.21 -4.73
C TRP A 172 1.62 -17.30 -5.06
N VAL A 173 1.21 -18.56 -5.22
CA VAL A 173 2.13 -19.69 -5.44
C VAL A 173 3.09 -19.49 -6.61
N PRO A 174 2.65 -19.03 -7.81
CA PRO A 174 3.56 -18.81 -8.93
C PRO A 174 4.69 -17.82 -8.61
N VAL A 175 4.39 -16.80 -7.80
CA VAL A 175 5.36 -15.78 -7.36
C VAL A 175 6.33 -16.34 -6.32
N LEU A 176 5.84 -17.19 -5.41
CA LEU A 176 6.66 -17.80 -4.35
C LEU A 176 7.63 -18.87 -4.89
N VAL A 177 7.20 -19.61 -5.92
CA VAL A 177 7.96 -20.73 -6.49
C VAL A 177 8.82 -20.26 -7.67
N GLY A 178 8.33 -19.33 -8.48
CA GLY A 178 9.03 -18.80 -9.64
C GLY A 178 9.76 -17.50 -9.34
N LYS A 179 11.06 -17.60 -9.02
CA LYS A 179 11.92 -16.44 -8.70
C LYS A 179 11.88 -15.33 -9.76
N ASP A 180 11.69 -15.71 -11.02
CA ASP A 180 11.71 -14.80 -12.15
C ASP A 180 10.33 -14.49 -12.71
N VAL A 181 9.24 -15.05 -12.15
CA VAL A 181 7.88 -14.85 -12.71
C VAL A 181 7.47 -13.39 -12.71
N LEU A 182 7.87 -12.64 -11.68
CA LEU A 182 7.59 -11.21 -11.60
C LEU A 182 8.53 -10.36 -12.46
N TRP A 183 9.74 -10.84 -12.71
CA TRP A 183 10.83 -10.09 -13.37
C TRP A 183 11.04 -10.48 -14.83
N SER A 184 10.34 -11.51 -15.28
CA SER A 184 10.34 -12.01 -16.64
C SER A 184 9.57 -11.07 -17.55
N GLU A 185 10.14 -10.78 -18.72
CA GLU A 185 9.49 -9.97 -19.77
C GLU A 185 8.18 -10.61 -20.27
N SER A 186 8.14 -11.95 -20.35
CA SER A 186 6.97 -12.68 -20.85
C SER A 186 5.90 -12.93 -19.79
N THR A 187 6.27 -13.01 -18.50
CA THR A 187 5.34 -13.39 -17.43
C THR A 187 5.11 -12.32 -16.36
N GLY A 188 5.93 -11.27 -16.30
CA GLY A 188 5.87 -10.23 -15.27
C GLY A 188 4.53 -9.48 -15.23
N GLY A 189 3.94 -9.21 -16.39
CA GLY A 189 2.63 -8.56 -16.49
C GLY A 189 1.50 -9.39 -15.86
N ILE A 190 1.47 -10.69 -16.18
CA ILE A 190 0.51 -11.66 -15.64
C ILE A 190 0.82 -11.97 -14.18
N GLY A 191 2.09 -12.17 -13.82
CA GLY A 191 2.52 -12.49 -12.46
C GLY A 191 2.12 -11.39 -11.47
N THR A 192 2.34 -10.13 -11.83
CA THR A 192 1.90 -8.98 -11.02
C THR A 192 0.38 -8.90 -10.92
N PHE A 193 -0.37 -9.20 -11.98
CA PHE A 193 -1.84 -9.26 -11.92
C PHE A 193 -2.35 -10.33 -10.96
N LEU A 194 -1.78 -11.54 -11.03
CA LEU A 194 -2.17 -12.66 -10.17
C LEU A 194 -1.86 -12.33 -8.72
N LEU A 195 -0.74 -11.64 -8.45
CA LEU A 195 -0.40 -11.14 -7.13
C LEU A 195 -1.45 -10.16 -6.60
N ASP A 196 -1.82 -9.15 -7.39
CA ASP A 196 -2.81 -8.14 -6.98
C ASP A 196 -4.20 -8.73 -6.77
N LEU A 197 -4.62 -9.64 -7.66
CA LEU A 197 -5.86 -10.40 -7.51
C LEU A 197 -5.81 -11.33 -6.29
N GLY A 198 -4.66 -11.93 -6.02
CA GLY A 198 -4.40 -12.75 -4.84
C GLY A 198 -4.52 -11.95 -3.55
N CYS A 199 -3.96 -10.75 -3.51
CA CYS A 199 -4.12 -9.80 -2.40
C CYS A 199 -5.59 -9.42 -2.18
N ALA A 200 -6.31 -9.05 -3.25
CA ALA A 200 -7.71 -8.63 -3.16
C ALA A 200 -8.63 -9.76 -2.70
N SER A 201 -8.49 -10.95 -3.28
CA SER A 201 -9.27 -12.14 -2.91
C SER A 201 -8.93 -12.65 -1.52
N GLY A 202 -7.64 -12.70 -1.18
CA GLY A 202 -7.16 -13.08 0.15
C GLY A 202 -7.66 -12.13 1.24
N LEU A 203 -7.61 -10.82 1.01
CA LEU A 203 -8.16 -9.82 1.93
C LEU A 203 -9.68 -9.95 2.08
N ALA A 204 -10.40 -10.13 0.97
CA ALA A 204 -11.86 -10.34 1.02
C ALA A 204 -12.23 -11.58 1.84
N GLY A 205 -11.51 -12.69 1.66
CA GLY A 205 -11.66 -13.89 2.47
C GLY A 205 -11.34 -13.63 3.94
N LEU A 206 -10.17 -13.05 4.22
CA LEU A 206 -9.69 -12.78 5.59
C LEU A 206 -10.66 -11.91 6.40
N LEU A 207 -11.27 -10.89 5.79
CA LEU A 207 -12.27 -10.03 6.44
C LEU A 207 -13.58 -10.75 6.80
N CYS A 208 -13.85 -11.88 6.16
CA CYS A 208 -15.08 -12.66 6.31
C CYS A 208 -14.89 -13.97 7.08
N VAL A 209 -13.64 -14.42 7.30
CA VAL A 209 -13.36 -15.63 8.07
C VAL A 209 -13.88 -15.42 9.50
N PRO A 210 -14.77 -16.29 10.01
CA PRO A 210 -15.19 -16.24 11.40
C PRO A 210 -13.96 -16.41 12.29
N ALA A 211 -13.76 -15.53 13.28
CA ALA A 211 -12.71 -15.71 14.26
C ALA A 211 -12.93 -17.05 14.98
N PRO A 212 -12.12 -18.08 14.75
CA PRO A 212 -12.31 -19.35 15.41
C PRO A 212 -11.88 -19.19 16.85
N THR A 213 -12.72 -19.60 17.80
CA THR A 213 -12.36 -19.66 19.23
C THR A 213 -11.11 -20.53 19.47
N ALA A 214 -10.85 -21.52 18.61
CA ALA A 214 -9.62 -22.31 18.63
C ALA A 214 -8.33 -21.52 18.30
N LEU A 215 -8.44 -20.38 17.60
CA LEU A 215 -7.31 -19.50 17.29
C LEU A 215 -7.02 -18.48 18.40
N ASP A 216 -7.75 -18.50 19.52
CA ASP A 216 -7.45 -17.65 20.68
C ASP A 216 -6.03 -17.91 21.22
N ARG A 217 -5.51 -19.14 21.07
CA ARG A 217 -4.11 -19.47 21.38
C ARG A 217 -3.10 -18.70 20.51
N LEU A 218 -3.50 -18.32 19.29
CA LEU A 218 -2.68 -17.52 18.37
C LEU A 218 -2.98 -16.02 18.48
N ARG A 219 -3.83 -15.59 19.43
CA ARG A 219 -4.13 -14.17 19.66
C ARG A 219 -2.88 -13.32 19.85
N PRO A 220 -1.82 -13.75 20.59
CA PRO A 220 -0.58 -12.97 20.67
C PRO A 220 0.07 -12.76 19.31
N VAL A 221 0.08 -13.79 18.46
CA VAL A 221 0.64 -13.75 17.10
C VAL A 221 -0.16 -12.79 16.22
N TRP A 222 -1.49 -12.90 16.17
CA TRP A 222 -2.32 -11.98 15.38
C TRP A 222 -2.25 -10.55 15.89
N THR A 223 -2.13 -10.35 17.20
CA THR A 223 -1.92 -9.03 17.80
C THR A 223 -0.57 -8.45 17.39
N ALA A 224 0.49 -9.26 17.38
CA ALA A 224 1.81 -8.84 16.92
C ALA A 224 1.80 -8.47 15.43
N LEU A 225 1.18 -9.31 14.59
CA LEU A 225 1.03 -9.04 13.15
C LEU A 225 0.17 -7.81 12.88
N ALA A 226 -0.91 -7.60 13.63
CA ALA A 226 -1.72 -6.37 13.53
C ALA A 226 -0.92 -5.13 13.94
N ARG A 227 -0.09 -5.23 14.99
CA ARG A 227 0.82 -4.14 15.41
C ARG A 227 1.88 -3.88 14.33
N MET A 228 2.45 -4.91 13.73
CA MET A 228 3.38 -4.78 12.62
C MET A 228 2.69 -4.09 11.43
N GLY A 229 1.49 -4.52 11.07
CA GLY A 229 0.67 -3.89 10.03
C GLY A 229 0.31 -2.43 10.32
N PHE A 230 0.15 -2.05 11.59
CA PHE A 230 -0.06 -0.66 11.99
C PHE A 230 1.16 0.23 11.72
N PHE A 231 2.37 -0.31 11.92
CA PHE A 231 3.64 0.37 11.66
C PHE A 231 4.23 0.10 10.27
N SER A 232 3.51 -0.61 9.40
CA SER A 232 4.01 -1.12 8.12
C SER A 232 4.59 -0.03 7.23
N TYR A 233 4.00 1.16 7.22
CA TYR A 233 4.49 2.31 6.47
C TYR A 233 5.91 2.72 6.89
N SER A 234 6.13 2.94 8.19
CA SER A 234 7.45 3.31 8.69
C SER A 234 8.46 2.16 8.57
N ILE A 235 8.03 0.90 8.77
CA ILE A 235 8.89 -0.27 8.54
C ILE A 235 9.32 -0.34 7.08
N TYR A 236 8.37 -0.19 6.16
CA TYR A 236 8.62 -0.14 4.72
C TYR A 236 9.55 1.01 4.32
N LEU A 237 9.37 2.18 4.90
CA LEU A 237 10.23 3.32 4.54
C LEU A 237 11.69 3.09 4.93
N TRP A 238 11.93 2.50 6.11
CA TRP A 238 13.26 2.36 6.69
C TRP A 238 13.98 1.05 6.37
N HIS A 239 13.30 0.03 5.83
CA HIS A 239 13.91 -1.28 5.61
C HIS A 239 15.13 -1.23 4.66
N ILE A 240 15.09 -0.52 3.53
CA ILE A 240 16.26 -0.47 2.62
C ILE A 240 17.48 0.21 3.25
N PRO A 241 17.38 1.37 3.92
CA PRO A 241 18.49 1.92 4.71
C PRO A 241 19.05 0.93 5.73
N VAL A 242 18.18 0.19 6.44
CA VAL A 242 18.59 -0.82 7.42
C VAL A 242 19.28 -2.00 6.73
N ARG A 243 18.76 -2.47 5.59
CA ARG A 243 19.37 -3.53 4.77
C ARG A 243 20.79 -3.17 4.39
N ASP A 244 20.98 -1.95 3.87
CA ASP A 244 22.26 -1.49 3.37
C ASP A 244 23.25 -1.30 4.54
N ALA A 245 22.79 -0.80 5.69
CA ALA A 245 23.60 -0.76 6.91
C ALA A 245 24.00 -2.16 7.42
N VAL A 246 23.08 -3.12 7.46
CA VAL A 246 23.39 -4.51 7.86
C VAL A 246 24.38 -5.15 6.91
N ARG A 247 24.21 -4.96 5.60
CA ARG A 247 25.11 -5.50 4.57
C ARG A 247 26.47 -4.80 4.57
N TRP A 248 26.54 -3.54 4.97
CA TRP A 248 27.82 -2.85 5.14
C TRP A 248 28.64 -3.45 6.29
N VAL A 249 27.98 -3.83 7.40
CA VAL A 249 28.64 -4.51 8.54
C VAL A 249 28.92 -5.99 8.25
N GLN A 250 28.07 -6.65 7.46
CA GLN A 250 28.17 -8.08 7.10
C GLN A 250 28.17 -8.27 5.58
N PRO A 251 29.24 -7.86 4.87
CA PRO A 251 29.27 -7.79 3.41
C PRO A 251 29.28 -9.16 2.72
N THR A 252 30.06 -10.12 3.24
CA THR A 252 30.20 -11.46 2.67
C THR A 252 29.66 -12.49 3.63
N VAL A 253 28.50 -13.05 3.29
CA VAL A 253 27.87 -14.10 4.07
C VAL A 253 27.38 -15.17 3.12
N GLU A 254 28.02 -16.33 3.16
CA GLU A 254 27.68 -17.52 2.36
C GLU A 254 27.19 -18.63 3.30
N GLY A 255 26.37 -19.55 2.77
CA GLY A 255 25.87 -20.67 3.56
C GLY A 255 24.84 -20.26 4.64
N PRO A 256 24.74 -21.01 5.76
CA PRO A 256 23.69 -20.83 6.76
C PRO A 256 23.62 -19.45 7.42
N GLU A 257 24.75 -18.73 7.48
CA GLU A 257 24.82 -17.39 8.06
C GLU A 257 23.97 -16.36 7.30
N TRP A 258 23.67 -16.62 6.01
CA TRP A 258 22.72 -15.84 5.22
C TRP A 258 21.38 -15.68 5.96
N TYR A 259 20.85 -16.76 6.53
CA TYR A 259 19.57 -16.74 7.24
C TYR A 259 19.64 -15.86 8.49
N LEU A 260 20.78 -15.86 9.18
CA LEU A 260 21.00 -15.01 10.34
C LEU A 260 21.08 -13.53 9.94
N ARG A 261 21.79 -13.20 8.86
CA ARG A 261 21.86 -11.82 8.35
C ARG A 261 20.49 -11.30 7.93
N GLU A 262 19.75 -12.06 7.13
CA GLU A 262 18.42 -11.65 6.67
C GLU A 262 17.41 -11.60 7.84
N GLY A 263 17.52 -12.49 8.82
CA GLY A 263 16.76 -12.44 10.06
C GLY A 263 17.08 -11.19 10.89
N THR A 264 18.37 -10.82 10.98
CA THR A 264 18.83 -9.59 11.64
C THR A 264 18.32 -8.35 10.93
N TYR A 265 18.42 -8.32 9.60
CA TYR A 265 17.85 -7.26 8.75
C TYR A 265 16.35 -7.08 8.99
N MET A 266 15.57 -8.16 8.98
CA MET A 266 14.13 -8.11 9.23
C MET A 266 13.81 -7.58 10.64
N ALA A 267 14.48 -8.12 11.66
CA ALA A 267 14.28 -7.71 13.06
C ALA A 267 14.63 -6.23 13.26
N LEU A 268 15.76 -5.77 12.71
CA LEU A 268 16.17 -4.36 12.78
C LEU A 268 15.23 -3.45 11.99
N SER A 269 14.71 -3.88 10.84
CA SER A 269 13.77 -3.09 10.05
C SER A 269 12.46 -2.87 10.80
N ILE A 270 11.96 -3.90 11.48
CA ILE A 270 10.78 -3.78 12.36
C ILE A 270 11.08 -2.84 13.52
N LEU A 271 12.22 -2.99 14.19
CA LEU A 271 12.61 -2.18 15.33
C LEU A 271 12.77 -0.69 14.96
N VAL A 272 13.57 -0.39 13.94
CA VAL A 272 13.83 0.96 13.43
C VAL A 272 12.54 1.59 12.90
N GLY A 273 11.74 0.84 12.13
CA GLY A 273 10.46 1.32 11.64
C GLY A 273 9.49 1.69 12.76
N ILE A 274 9.38 0.87 13.81
CA ILE A 274 8.55 1.19 14.98
C ILE A 274 9.09 2.42 15.72
N LEU A 275 10.41 2.55 15.88
CA LEU A 275 11.03 3.71 16.52
C LEU A 275 10.77 4.99 15.71
N ALA A 276 11.02 4.97 14.41
CA ALA A 276 10.74 6.08 13.49
C ALA A 276 9.26 6.46 13.52
N ALA A 277 8.35 5.49 13.54
CA ALA A 277 6.92 5.76 13.67
C ALA A 277 6.60 6.48 14.97
N ARG A 278 7.20 6.08 16.10
CA ARG A 278 6.94 6.73 17.39
C ARG A 278 7.53 8.13 17.50
N LEU A 279 8.69 8.36 16.87
CA LEU A 279 9.39 9.64 16.93
C LEU A 279 8.86 10.66 15.93
N ILE A 280 8.37 10.22 14.77
CA ILE A 280 8.03 11.11 13.66
C ILE A 280 6.53 10.98 13.33
N GLU A 281 6.10 9.77 12.97
CA GLU A 281 4.78 9.54 12.41
C GLU A 281 3.66 9.82 13.43
N LEU A 282 3.70 9.19 14.61
CA LEU A 282 2.66 9.31 15.63
C LEU A 282 2.48 10.74 16.16
N PRO A 283 3.55 11.50 16.48
CA PRO A 283 3.41 12.91 16.86
C PRO A 283 2.70 13.74 15.78
N VAL A 284 3.09 13.56 14.52
CA VAL A 284 2.50 14.31 13.41
C VAL A 284 1.05 13.90 13.17
N LEU A 285 0.71 12.61 13.32
CA LEU A 285 -0.67 12.14 13.26
C LEU A 285 -1.54 12.69 14.40
N LYS A 286 -0.98 12.94 15.60
CA LYS A 286 -1.69 13.63 16.69
C LYS A 286 -2.00 15.08 16.31
N VAL A 287 -1.05 15.80 15.71
CA VAL A 287 -1.27 17.15 15.18
C VAL A 287 -2.36 17.15 14.11
N ARG A 288 -2.32 16.19 13.18
CA ARG A 288 -3.36 16.00 12.17
C ARG A 288 -4.75 15.84 12.77
N GLU A 289 -4.91 15.03 13.82
CA GLU A 289 -6.22 14.85 14.46
C GLU A 289 -6.71 16.12 15.16
N ARG A 290 -5.81 17.00 15.62
CA ARG A 290 -6.17 18.30 16.21
C ARG A 290 -6.60 19.31 15.14
N TRP A 291 -5.86 19.43 14.04
CA TRP A 291 -6.12 20.44 13.01
C TRP A 291 -7.16 20.00 11.98
N TYR A 292 -7.22 18.71 11.69
CA TYR A 292 -8.09 18.12 10.68
C TYR A 292 -8.82 16.88 11.21
N PRO A 293 -9.62 16.95 12.29
CA PRO A 293 -10.22 15.78 12.96
C PRO A 293 -11.02 14.86 12.03
N SER A 294 -11.26 13.60 12.39
CA SER A 294 -12.18 12.78 11.59
C SER A 294 -13.62 13.31 11.66
N ARG A 295 -14.33 13.36 10.53
CA ARG A 295 -15.77 13.71 10.51
C ARG A 295 -16.66 12.61 11.09
N SER A 296 -16.18 11.37 11.08
CA SER A 296 -16.93 10.19 11.55
C SER A 296 -16.80 9.93 13.06
N ARG A 297 -15.96 10.68 13.79
CA ARG A 297 -15.77 10.48 15.24
C ARG A 297 -16.92 11.03 16.09
N GLY A 298 -17.69 12.02 15.59
CA GLY A 298 -18.78 12.64 16.34
C GLY A 298 -20.02 11.75 16.50
N SER A 299 -20.26 10.80 15.60
CA SER A 299 -21.50 10.00 15.58
C SER A 299 -21.48 8.74 16.45
N LEU A 300 -20.38 8.43 17.13
CA LEU A 300 -20.32 7.29 18.07
C LEU A 300 -20.71 7.69 19.50
N THR A 301 -20.81 8.99 19.78
CA THR A 301 -21.22 9.54 21.08
C THR A 301 -22.72 9.85 21.16
N GLU A 302 -23.45 9.73 20.06
CA GLU A 302 -24.91 9.94 19.98
C GLU A 302 -25.64 8.64 19.58
N GLN A 303 -25.35 7.53 20.27
CA GLN A 303 -26.39 6.51 20.41
C GLN A 303 -27.17 6.85 21.68
N PRO A 304 -28.46 7.24 21.57
CA PRO A 304 -29.30 7.35 22.74
C PRO A 304 -29.39 5.94 23.34
N THR A 305 -29.02 5.81 24.60
CA THR A 305 -29.42 4.69 25.43
C THR A 305 -30.94 4.57 25.36
N HIS A 306 -31.45 3.61 24.59
CA HIS A 306 -32.82 3.15 24.74
C HIS A 306 -32.92 2.51 26.12
N ARG A 307 -33.36 3.31 27.10
CA ARG A 307 -34.13 2.83 28.25
C ARG A 307 -35.57 2.70 27.80
N GLY A 308 -36.17 1.57 28.14
CA GLY A 308 -37.54 1.18 27.85
C GLY A 308 -37.64 -0.33 28.02
#